data_AF-A0AAQ0HF13-F1
#
_entry.id   AF-A0AAQ0HF13-F1
#
_cell.length_a   1.000
_cell.length_b   1.000
_cell.length_c   1.000
_cell.angle_alpha   90.00
_cell.angle_beta   90.00
_cell.angle_gamma   90.00
#
_symmetry.space_group_name_H-M   'P 1'
#
loop_
_entity.id
_entity.type
_entity.pdbx_description
1 polymer ?
#
loop_
_entity_poly.entity_id
_entity_poly.type
_entity_poly.pdbx_seq_one_letter_code
_entity_poly.pdbx_strand_id
1 'polypeptide(L)'
;MKLFDYVLSGNCYKIRLLLDFLELSHEKQAVDFFPGREHKSDAFLQINPLGQIPVLEDDGAYIRDAQAILVYLASRYDPTGTWWPVNDPSELGRVAQWLAFADSITSTASAARLHDVLGYDLDVAQARAGAHKLFRILDDHLANQELQGFNWIAGSNPTVADVACFPYVALAGDGGIELFYYPAIQRWIRRFVNLPRFKLMPGINIFN
;
A
#
# COMPACT_ATOMS: atom_id res chain seq x y z
N MET A 1 4.14 -10.96 17.05
CA MET A 1 4.20 -10.13 15.84
C MET A 1 4.60 -8.70 16.17
N LYS A 2 5.67 -8.23 15.52
CA LYS A 2 6.22 -6.87 15.63
C LYS A 2 6.39 -6.26 14.25
N LEU A 3 5.88 -5.05 14.05
CA LEU A 3 6.02 -4.28 12.81
C LEU A 3 7.04 -3.17 13.00
N PHE A 4 8.13 -3.20 12.23
CA PHE A 4 9.06 -2.08 12.10
C PHE A 4 8.41 -1.01 11.21
N ASP A 5 7.98 0.08 11.83
CA ASP A 5 7.02 1.04 11.29
C ASP A 5 7.57 2.47 11.25
N TYR A 6 7.08 3.23 10.27
CA TYR A 6 7.19 4.69 10.25
C TYR A 6 5.82 5.25 9.90
N VAL A 7 5.26 6.08 10.79
CA VAL A 7 3.85 6.49 10.75
C VAL A 7 3.43 7.18 9.44
N LEU A 8 4.36 7.89 8.78
CA LEU A 8 4.13 8.58 7.51
C LEU A 8 4.47 7.74 6.27
N SER A 9 4.94 6.50 6.44
CA SER A 9 5.21 5.59 5.33
C SER A 9 3.92 4.94 4.83
N GLY A 10 3.60 5.17 3.55
CA GLY A 10 2.49 4.49 2.88
C GLY A 10 2.69 2.97 2.83
N ASN A 11 3.92 2.49 2.62
CA ASN A 11 4.24 1.06 2.66
C ASN A 11 3.99 0.43 4.03
N CYS A 12 4.37 1.12 5.13
CA CYS A 12 4.08 0.59 6.46
C CYS A 12 2.57 0.66 6.76
N TYR A 13 1.88 1.67 6.23
CA TYR A 13 0.43 1.79 6.34
C TYR A 13 -0.34 0.66 5.63
N LYS A 14 0.15 0.16 4.49
CA LYS A 14 -0.41 -1.07 3.86
C LYS A 14 -0.53 -2.20 4.88
N ILE A 15 0.53 -2.40 5.67
CA ILE A 15 0.59 -3.49 6.65
C ILE A 15 -0.33 -3.22 7.83
N ARG A 16 -0.34 -1.99 8.35
CA ARG A 16 -1.27 -1.58 9.41
C ARG A 16 -2.73 -1.82 9.02
N LEU A 17 -3.11 -1.46 7.79
CA LEU A 17 -4.46 -1.69 7.26
C LEU A 17 -4.82 -3.18 7.27
N LEU A 18 -3.97 -4.05 6.70
CA LEU A 18 -4.28 -5.47 6.66
C LEU A 18 -4.31 -6.10 8.06
N LEU A 19 -3.39 -5.70 8.95
CA LEU A 19 -3.41 -6.14 10.36
C LEU A 19 -4.72 -5.75 11.04
N ASP A 20 -5.22 -4.52 10.81
CA ASP A 20 -6.49 -4.06 11.37
C ASP A 20 -7.71 -4.79 10.78
N PHE A 21 -7.71 -5.04 9.47
CA PHE A 21 -8.78 -5.79 8.79
C PHE A 21 -8.84 -7.25 9.25
N LEU A 22 -7.69 -7.86 9.53
CA LEU A 22 -7.58 -9.23 10.06
C LEU A 22 -7.66 -9.29 11.60
N GLU A 23 -7.85 -8.15 12.27
CA GLU A 23 -7.93 -8.05 13.74
C GLU A 23 -6.70 -8.59 14.48
N LEU A 24 -5.53 -8.45 13.87
CA LEU A 24 -4.29 -9.00 14.41
C LEU A 24 -3.60 -8.01 15.36
N SER A 25 -3.43 -8.47 16.60
CA SER A 25 -2.65 -7.75 17.60
C SER A 25 -1.16 -7.75 17.23
N HIS A 26 -0.52 -6.59 17.33
CA HIS A 26 0.88 -6.41 16.98
C HIS A 26 1.52 -5.28 17.79
N GLU A 27 2.83 -5.39 18.01
CA GLU A 27 3.65 -4.29 18.51
C GLU A 27 4.15 -3.46 17.32
N LYS A 28 4.16 -2.13 17.44
CA LYS A 28 4.83 -1.25 16.47
C LYS A 28 6.17 -0.81 17.03
N GLN A 29 7.25 -1.25 16.39
CA GLN A 29 8.59 -0.75 16.63
C GLN A 29 8.82 0.45 15.72
N ALA A 30 8.83 1.66 16.29
CA ALA A 30 9.15 2.85 15.52
C ALA A 30 10.59 2.77 15.00
N VAL A 31 10.77 3.13 13.73
CA VAL A 31 12.08 3.33 13.09
C VAL A 31 12.19 4.80 12.69
N ASP A 32 13.26 5.47 13.10
CA ASP A 32 13.54 6.84 12.65
C ASP A 32 13.94 6.83 11.17
N PHE A 33 12.94 6.85 10.30
CA PHE A 33 13.15 6.91 8.85
C PHE A 33 13.72 8.26 8.43
N PHE A 34 13.17 9.35 8.99
CA PHE A 34 13.54 10.72 8.68
C PHE A 34 13.36 11.61 9.92
N PRO A 35 14.36 12.46 10.24
CA PRO A 35 15.61 12.68 9.51
C PRO A 35 16.74 11.70 9.89
N GLY A 36 16.58 10.84 10.90
CA GLY A 36 17.69 10.09 11.50
C GLY A 36 18.21 8.91 10.69
N ARG A 37 17.43 8.41 9.72
CA ARG A 37 17.83 7.32 8.80
C ARG A 37 18.25 6.03 9.51
N GLU A 38 17.65 5.68 10.63
CA GLU A 38 17.89 4.45 11.40
C GLU A 38 17.77 3.18 10.54
N HIS A 39 16.84 3.17 9.59
CA HIS A 39 16.67 2.11 8.60
C HIS A 39 17.92 1.83 7.74
N LYS A 40 18.95 2.69 7.78
CA LYS A 40 20.25 2.53 7.12
C LYS A 40 21.39 2.21 8.08
N SER A 41 21.15 2.11 9.39
CA SER A 41 22.16 1.76 10.38
C SER A 41 22.61 0.31 10.24
N ASP A 42 23.84 0.00 10.65
CA ASP A 42 24.37 -1.37 10.63
C ASP A 42 23.46 -2.35 11.38
N ALA A 43 22.91 -1.92 12.53
CA ALA A 43 21.97 -2.70 13.31
C ALA A 43 20.69 -3.05 12.54
N PHE A 44 20.11 -2.07 11.83
CA PHE A 44 18.91 -2.32 11.03
C PHE A 44 19.22 -3.12 9.76
N LEU A 45 20.41 -2.95 9.16
CA LEU A 45 20.83 -3.72 8.00
C LEU A 45 21.01 -5.21 8.33
N GLN A 46 21.27 -5.59 9.59
CA GLN A 46 21.20 -6.99 10.02
C GLN A 46 19.77 -7.55 10.01
N ILE A 47 18.75 -6.69 10.16
CA ILE A 47 17.33 -7.08 10.10
C ILE A 47 16.85 -7.11 8.65
N ASN A 48 17.14 -6.06 7.87
CA ASN A 48 16.81 -5.98 6.46
C ASN A 48 17.98 -5.38 5.68
N PRO A 49 18.72 -6.18 4.87
CA PRO A 49 19.89 -5.71 4.15
C PRO A 49 19.59 -4.69 3.04
N LEU A 50 18.32 -4.53 2.63
CA LEU A 50 17.92 -3.43 1.73
C LEU A 50 17.86 -2.08 2.45
N GLY A 51 17.87 -2.08 3.78
CA GLY A 51 17.66 -0.91 4.61
C GLY A 51 16.36 -0.22 4.25
N GLN A 52 15.26 -0.97 4.26
CA GLN A 52 13.92 -0.50 3.90
C GLN A 52 12.93 -0.92 4.98
N ILE A 53 11.83 -0.16 5.09
CA ILE A 53 10.68 -0.46 5.94
C ILE A 53 9.42 -0.50 5.07
N PRO A 54 8.40 -1.30 5.44
CA PRO A 54 8.28 -2.09 6.67
C PRO A 54 9.10 -3.38 6.68
N VAL A 55 9.28 -3.91 7.89
CA VAL A 55 9.65 -5.32 8.16
C VAL A 55 8.66 -5.86 9.18
N LEU A 56 8.19 -7.09 8.98
CA LEU A 56 7.37 -7.80 9.95
C LEU A 56 8.21 -8.90 10.59
N GLU A 57 8.28 -8.91 11.91
CA GLU A 57 8.72 -10.07 12.68
C GLU A 57 7.48 -10.82 13.18
N ASP A 58 7.44 -12.12 12.95
CA ASP A 58 6.36 -12.99 13.39
C ASP A 58 6.87 -14.40 13.71
N ASP A 59 6.84 -14.75 15.00
CA ASP A 59 7.39 -16.00 15.55
C ASP A 59 8.84 -16.28 15.12
N GLY A 60 9.69 -15.24 15.16
CA GLY A 60 11.11 -15.32 14.78
C GLY A 60 11.39 -15.29 13.28
N ALA A 61 10.35 -15.32 12.42
CA ALA A 61 10.50 -15.07 11.00
C ALA A 61 10.50 -13.57 10.70
N TYR A 62 11.44 -13.11 9.86
CA TYR A 62 11.51 -11.73 9.39
C TYR A 62 11.11 -11.66 7.92
N ILE A 63 9.99 -10.99 7.66
CA ILE A 63 9.44 -10.79 6.32
C ILE A 63 9.64 -9.32 5.96
N ARG A 64 10.31 -9.07 4.83
CA ARG A 64 10.57 -7.74 4.26
C ARG A 64 9.75 -7.55 2.99
N ASP A 65 9.65 -6.30 2.54
CA ASP A 65 8.83 -5.85 1.41
C ASP A 65 7.33 -5.83 1.72
N ALA A 66 6.67 -4.69 1.49
CA ALA A 66 5.29 -4.52 1.91
C ALA A 66 4.34 -5.50 1.20
N GLN A 67 4.55 -5.78 -0.08
CA GLN A 67 3.68 -6.67 -0.84
C GLN A 67 3.88 -8.11 -0.40
N ALA A 68 5.12 -8.52 -0.11
CA ALA A 68 5.39 -9.85 0.45
C ALA A 68 4.79 -10.02 1.85
N ILE A 69 4.86 -9.00 2.71
CA ILE A 69 4.22 -9.01 4.03
C ILE A 69 2.70 -9.12 3.90
N LEU A 70 2.07 -8.41 2.94
CA LEU A 70 0.62 -8.53 2.69
C LEU A 70 0.24 -9.96 2.31
N VAL A 71 0.98 -10.59 1.38
CA VAL A 71 0.76 -11.97 0.97
C VAL A 71 0.93 -12.93 2.15
N TYR A 72 1.99 -12.74 2.95
CA TYR A 72 2.26 -13.55 4.14
C TYR A 72 1.11 -13.46 5.15
N LEU A 73 0.68 -12.25 5.51
CA LEU A 73 -0.40 -12.04 6.48
C LEU A 73 -1.72 -12.62 6.00
N ALA A 74 -2.11 -12.36 4.74
CA ALA A 74 -3.33 -12.91 4.17
C ALA A 74 -3.26 -14.45 4.11
N SER A 75 -2.15 -15.02 3.66
CA SER A 75 -2.01 -16.48 3.57
C SER A 75 -2.02 -17.18 4.93
N ARG A 76 -1.45 -16.55 5.97
CA ARG A 76 -1.29 -17.15 7.30
C ARG A 76 -2.51 -16.93 8.20
N TYR A 77 -3.18 -15.78 8.07
CA TYR A 77 -4.15 -15.32 9.06
C TYR A 77 -5.55 -15.01 8.50
N ASP A 78 -5.78 -15.11 7.19
CA ASP A 78 -7.12 -15.06 6.63
C ASP A 78 -7.66 -16.48 6.32
N PRO A 79 -8.42 -17.11 7.24
CA PRO A 79 -8.98 -18.44 7.00
C PRO A 79 -10.04 -18.46 5.90
N THR A 80 -10.59 -17.29 5.53
CA THR A 80 -11.60 -17.20 4.47
C THR A 80 -10.99 -17.23 3.07
N GLY A 81 -9.70 -16.92 2.94
CA GLY A 81 -9.03 -16.78 1.65
C GLY A 81 -9.53 -15.59 0.82
N THR A 82 -10.21 -14.61 1.44
CA THR A 82 -10.75 -13.43 0.74
C THR A 82 -9.63 -12.48 0.34
N TRP A 83 -8.68 -12.22 1.23
CA TRP A 83 -7.60 -11.25 0.99
C TRP A 83 -6.55 -11.76 0.00
N TRP A 84 -6.35 -13.09 -0.05
CA TRP A 84 -5.44 -13.78 -0.97
C TRP A 84 -6.04 -15.13 -1.43
N PRO A 85 -6.71 -15.18 -2.59
CA PRO A 85 -7.56 -16.31 -3.00
C PRO A 85 -6.77 -17.47 -3.61
N VAL A 86 -6.02 -18.19 -2.76
CA VAL A 86 -5.09 -19.26 -3.19
C VAL A 86 -5.76 -20.45 -3.91
N ASN A 87 -7.07 -20.61 -3.78
CA ASN A 87 -7.83 -21.73 -4.36
C ASN A 87 -8.27 -21.48 -5.81
N ASP A 88 -8.16 -20.26 -6.32
CA ASP A 88 -8.39 -19.93 -7.74
C ASP A 88 -7.10 -19.32 -8.33
N PRO A 89 -6.31 -20.10 -9.10
CA PRO A 89 -5.07 -19.59 -9.70
C PRO A 89 -5.26 -18.37 -10.62
N SER A 90 -6.42 -18.24 -11.25
CA SER A 90 -6.70 -17.12 -12.14
C SER A 90 -6.99 -15.85 -11.34
N GLU A 91 -7.77 -15.95 -10.26
CA GLU A 91 -8.00 -14.84 -9.34
C GLU A 91 -6.72 -14.44 -8.61
N LEU A 92 -5.98 -15.43 -8.09
CA LEU A 92 -4.67 -15.24 -7.47
C LEU A 92 -3.70 -14.49 -8.39
N GLY A 93 -3.63 -14.90 -9.66
CA GLY A 93 -2.81 -14.26 -10.68
C GLY A 93 -3.22 -12.80 -10.92
N ARG A 94 -4.52 -12.49 -10.95
CA ARG A 94 -5.02 -11.11 -11.04
C ARG A 94 -4.59 -10.28 -9.83
N VAL A 95 -4.76 -10.78 -8.60
CA VAL A 95 -4.33 -10.06 -7.39
C VAL A 95 -2.82 -9.82 -7.41
N ALA A 96 -2.03 -10.83 -7.81
CA ALA A 96 -0.58 -10.72 -7.93
C ALA A 96 -0.13 -9.65 -8.95
N GLN A 97 -0.82 -9.54 -10.09
CA GLN A 97 -0.56 -8.48 -11.08
C GLN A 97 -0.71 -7.09 -10.47
N TRP A 98 -1.73 -6.88 -9.64
CA TRP A 98 -1.97 -5.60 -8.97
C TRP A 98 -1.00 -5.32 -7.81
N LEU A 99 -0.46 -6.35 -7.15
CA LEU A 99 0.65 -6.16 -6.21
C LEU A 99 1.91 -5.64 -6.91
N ALA A 100 2.23 -6.18 -8.09
CA ALA A 100 3.34 -5.67 -8.91
C ALA A 100 3.05 -4.25 -9.43
N PHE A 101 1.80 -3.96 -9.82
CA PHE A 101 1.37 -2.61 -10.19
C PHE A 101 1.53 -1.61 -9.04
N ALA A 102 1.21 -2.01 -7.80
CA ALA A 102 1.39 -1.19 -6.61
C ALA A 102 2.87 -0.87 -6.31
N ASP A 103 3.81 -1.72 -6.72
CA ASP A 103 5.23 -1.41 -6.67
C ASP A 103 5.60 -0.28 -7.64
N SER A 104 5.03 -0.29 -8.85
CA SER A 104 5.18 0.81 -9.82
C SER A 104 4.55 2.13 -9.32
N ILE A 105 3.44 2.07 -8.57
CA ILE A 105 2.89 3.24 -7.88
C ILE A 105 3.88 3.74 -6.82
N THR A 106 4.53 2.82 -6.10
CA THR A 106 5.54 3.17 -5.08
C THR A 106 6.74 3.86 -5.74
N SER A 107 7.22 3.39 -6.89
CA SER A 107 8.32 4.05 -7.61
C SER A 107 7.95 5.39 -8.26
N THR A 108 6.69 5.82 -8.21
CA THR A 108 6.19 7.04 -8.85
C THR A 108 5.52 7.98 -7.85
N ALA A 109 4.27 7.73 -7.45
CA ALA A 109 3.52 8.59 -6.54
C ALA A 109 4.21 8.74 -5.18
N SER A 110 4.78 7.66 -4.62
CA SER A 110 5.58 7.79 -3.39
C SER A 110 6.88 8.56 -3.61
N ALA A 111 7.51 8.45 -4.78
CA ALA A 111 8.74 9.18 -5.08
C ALA A 111 8.47 10.69 -5.17
N ALA A 112 7.37 11.10 -5.82
CA ALA A 112 6.94 12.49 -5.86
C ALA A 112 6.66 13.04 -4.44
N ARG A 113 5.99 12.24 -3.60
CA ARG A 113 5.74 12.59 -2.20
C ARG A 113 7.02 12.70 -1.36
N LEU A 114 8.00 11.81 -1.55
CA LEU A 114 9.28 11.87 -0.84
C LEU A 114 10.05 13.16 -1.20
N HIS A 115 10.01 13.56 -2.48
CA HIS A 115 10.58 14.83 -2.93
C HIS A 115 9.89 16.01 -2.24
N ASP A 116 8.56 16.14 -2.37
CA ASP A 116 7.84 17.34 -1.93
C ASP A 116 7.73 17.46 -0.39
N VAL A 117 7.56 16.34 0.32
CA VAL A 117 7.32 16.35 1.78
C VAL A 117 8.61 16.24 2.58
N LEU A 118 9.59 15.46 2.11
CA LEU A 118 10.82 15.15 2.85
C LEU A 118 12.09 15.70 2.20
N GLY A 119 11.99 16.39 1.06
CA GLY A 119 13.12 17.05 0.41
C GLY A 119 14.12 16.08 -0.22
N TYR A 120 13.70 14.87 -0.60
CA TYR A 120 14.58 13.93 -1.30
C TYR A 120 14.89 14.42 -2.72
N ASP A 121 16.17 14.36 -3.10
CA ASP A 121 16.63 14.69 -4.46
C ASP A 121 16.23 13.58 -5.44
N LEU A 122 15.06 13.73 -6.05
CA LEU A 122 14.46 12.81 -7.01
C LEU A 122 13.91 13.60 -8.20
N ASP A 123 13.88 12.99 -9.38
CA ASP A 123 13.22 13.59 -10.55
C ASP A 123 11.69 13.56 -10.35
N VAL A 124 11.19 14.62 -9.73
CA VAL A 124 9.77 14.77 -9.40
C VAL A 124 8.90 14.88 -10.66
N ALA A 125 9.42 15.43 -11.76
CA ALA A 125 8.69 15.54 -13.01
C ALA A 125 8.45 14.15 -13.63
N GLN A 126 9.49 13.31 -13.66
CA GLN A 126 9.38 11.92 -14.08
C GLN A 126 8.46 11.13 -13.16
N ALA A 127 8.59 11.29 -11.84
CA ALA A 127 7.76 10.60 -10.86
C ALA A 127 6.27 10.92 -11.04
N ARG A 128 5.92 12.20 -11.18
CA ARG A 128 4.54 12.65 -11.45
C ARG A 128 4.02 12.14 -12.79
N ALA A 129 4.81 12.22 -13.86
CA ALA A 129 4.42 11.70 -15.18
C ALA A 129 4.13 10.18 -15.14
N GLY A 130 4.98 9.41 -14.45
CA GLY A 130 4.78 8.00 -14.21
C GLY A 130 3.51 7.71 -13.41
N ALA A 131 3.28 8.46 -12.33
CA ALA A 131 2.09 8.32 -11.49
C ALA A 131 0.81 8.61 -12.29
N HIS A 132 0.77 9.67 -13.08
CA HIS A 132 -0.39 10.00 -13.91
C HIS A 132 -0.73 8.90 -14.92
N LYS A 133 0.30 8.27 -15.53
CA LYS A 133 0.12 7.13 -16.43
C LYS A 133 -0.50 5.93 -15.70
N LEU A 134 0.03 5.58 -14.53
CA LEU A 134 -0.49 4.47 -13.74
C LEU A 134 -1.90 4.76 -13.23
N PHE A 135 -2.17 5.97 -12.74
CA PHE A 135 -3.49 6.34 -12.23
C PHE A 135 -4.53 6.32 -13.34
N ARG A 136 -4.18 6.65 -14.59
CA ARG A 136 -5.09 6.48 -15.73
C ARG A 136 -5.46 5.00 -15.94
N ILE A 137 -4.47 4.10 -15.91
CA ILE A 137 -4.69 2.66 -16.05
C ILE A 137 -5.59 2.13 -14.92
N LEU A 138 -5.32 2.53 -13.68
CA LEU A 138 -6.11 2.12 -12.52
C LEU A 138 -7.54 2.67 -12.59
N ASP A 139 -7.71 3.94 -12.97
CA ASP A 139 -9.03 4.58 -13.09
C ASP A 139 -9.88 3.92 -14.19
N ASP A 140 -9.31 3.69 -15.37
CA ASP A 140 -10.00 3.02 -16.47
C ASP A 140 -10.36 1.57 -16.09
N HIS A 141 -9.46 0.86 -15.40
CA HIS A 141 -9.74 -0.49 -14.89
C HIS A 141 -10.88 -0.50 -13.87
N LEU A 142 -10.86 0.40 -12.87
CA LEU A 142 -11.91 0.51 -11.87
C LEU A 142 -13.26 0.89 -12.48
N ALA A 143 -13.27 1.77 -13.48
CA ALA A 143 -14.48 2.08 -14.24
C ALA A 143 -15.04 0.83 -14.94
N ASN A 144 -14.17 0.02 -15.56
CA ASN A 144 -14.56 -1.23 -16.19
C ASN A 144 -15.06 -2.30 -15.18
N GLN A 145 -14.46 -2.37 -13.99
CA GLN A 145 -14.96 -3.22 -12.89
C GLN A 145 -16.38 -2.81 -12.48
N GLU A 146 -16.62 -1.51 -12.30
CA GLU A 146 -17.95 -0.98 -11.94
C GLU A 146 -19.01 -1.31 -13.00
N LEU A 147 -18.68 -1.21 -14.29
CA LEU A 147 -19.58 -1.60 -15.39
C LEU A 147 -19.93 -3.10 -15.37
N GLN A 148 -19.06 -3.94 -14.82
CA GLN A 148 -19.30 -5.38 -14.65
C GLN A 148 -19.99 -5.72 -13.32
N GLY A 149 -20.31 -4.71 -12.49
CA GLY A 149 -20.93 -4.90 -11.18
C GLY A 149 -19.95 -5.24 -10.05
N PHE A 150 -18.64 -5.07 -10.29
CA PHE A 150 -17.59 -5.27 -9.29
C PHE A 150 -17.22 -3.95 -8.61
N ASN A 151 -16.75 -4.04 -7.36
CA ASN A 151 -16.47 -2.88 -6.52
C ASN A 151 -14.97 -2.64 -6.25
N TRP A 152 -14.13 -3.64 -6.51
CA TRP A 152 -12.73 -3.70 -6.08
C TRP A 152 -11.79 -4.01 -7.24
N ILE A 153 -10.49 -3.83 -7.01
CA ILE A 153 -9.48 -3.96 -8.05
C ILE A 153 -9.48 -5.37 -8.68
N ALA A 154 -9.62 -6.42 -7.88
CA ALA A 154 -9.52 -7.80 -8.38
C ALA A 154 -10.87 -8.50 -8.62
N GLY A 155 -12.00 -7.86 -8.27
CA GLY A 155 -13.34 -8.42 -8.44
C GLY A 155 -14.35 -7.97 -7.38
N SER A 156 -15.15 -8.92 -6.88
CA SER A 156 -16.29 -8.66 -6.00
C SER A 156 -15.95 -8.32 -4.55
N ASN A 157 -14.81 -8.81 -4.05
CA ASN A 157 -14.33 -8.60 -2.68
C ASN A 157 -13.02 -7.81 -2.66
N PRO A 158 -12.74 -7.03 -1.60
CA PRO A 158 -11.44 -6.38 -1.46
C PRO A 158 -10.36 -7.44 -1.23
N THR A 159 -9.20 -7.22 -1.81
CA THR A 159 -8.04 -8.11 -1.66
C THR A 159 -6.79 -7.33 -1.26
N VAL A 160 -5.67 -8.00 -1.06
CA VAL A 160 -4.39 -7.32 -0.85
C VAL A 160 -3.99 -6.40 -2.02
N ALA A 161 -4.58 -6.56 -3.22
CA ALA A 161 -4.42 -5.61 -4.31
C ALA A 161 -4.94 -4.20 -3.94
N ASP A 162 -6.12 -4.13 -3.34
CA ASP A 162 -6.72 -2.87 -2.89
C ASP A 162 -5.86 -2.23 -1.79
N VAL A 163 -5.44 -3.03 -0.80
CA VAL A 163 -4.56 -2.58 0.30
C VAL A 163 -3.22 -2.07 -0.24
N ALA A 164 -2.64 -2.75 -1.23
CA ALA A 164 -1.35 -2.37 -1.79
C ALA A 164 -1.40 -1.08 -2.61
N CYS A 165 -2.47 -0.87 -3.40
CA CYS A 165 -2.61 0.34 -4.22
C CYS A 165 -3.01 1.56 -3.38
N PHE A 166 -3.85 1.36 -2.36
CA PHE A 166 -4.57 2.45 -1.68
C PHE A 166 -3.66 3.56 -1.10
N PRO A 167 -2.64 3.29 -0.28
CA PRO A 167 -1.95 4.35 0.46
C PRO A 167 -1.34 5.44 -0.42
N TYR A 168 -0.63 5.07 -1.49
CA TYR A 168 0.05 6.04 -2.33
C TYR A 168 -0.85 6.67 -3.39
N VAL A 169 -2.01 6.07 -3.68
CA VAL A 169 -3.06 6.73 -4.44
C VAL A 169 -3.74 7.78 -3.56
N ALA A 170 -4.12 7.42 -2.34
CA ALA A 170 -4.81 8.33 -1.41
C ALA A 170 -3.92 9.49 -0.92
N LEU A 171 -2.61 9.29 -0.84
CA LEU A 171 -1.63 10.34 -0.47
C LEU A 171 -1.08 11.11 -1.68
N ALA A 172 -1.58 10.88 -2.90
CA ALA A 172 -0.94 11.40 -4.11
C ALA A 172 -0.89 12.94 -4.17
N GLY A 173 -1.85 13.63 -3.53
CA GLY A 173 -1.86 15.09 -3.41
C GLY A 173 -0.62 15.65 -2.70
N ASP A 174 -0.05 14.92 -1.74
CA ASP A 174 1.20 15.31 -1.06
C ASP A 174 2.40 15.38 -2.03
N GLY A 175 2.33 14.70 -3.19
CA GLY A 175 3.31 14.75 -4.27
C GLY A 175 2.88 15.61 -5.47
N GLY A 176 1.86 16.47 -5.30
CA GLY A 176 1.32 17.33 -6.35
C GLY A 176 0.53 16.59 -7.44
N ILE A 177 -0.03 15.43 -7.13
CA ILE A 177 -0.83 14.62 -8.08
C ILE A 177 -2.30 14.68 -7.66
N GLU A 178 -3.07 15.49 -8.36
CA GLU A 178 -4.49 15.72 -8.06
C GLU A 178 -5.38 14.55 -8.48
N LEU A 179 -6.21 14.07 -7.54
CA LEU A 179 -7.12 12.95 -7.78
C LEU A 179 -8.40 13.36 -8.53
N PHE A 180 -8.68 14.66 -8.68
CA PHE A 180 -9.86 15.18 -9.39
C PHE A 180 -10.03 14.60 -10.80
N TYR A 181 -8.93 14.26 -11.47
CA TYR A 181 -8.93 13.73 -12.83
C TYR A 181 -9.23 12.22 -12.93
N TYR A 182 -9.51 11.56 -11.80
CA TYR A 182 -9.65 10.10 -11.69
C TYR A 182 -10.91 9.73 -10.88
N PRO A 183 -12.10 9.89 -11.48
CA PRO A 183 -13.36 9.74 -10.76
C PRO A 183 -13.65 8.31 -10.28
N ALA A 184 -13.18 7.27 -10.97
CA ALA A 184 -13.36 5.88 -10.52
C ALA A 184 -12.43 5.57 -9.34
N ILE A 185 -11.19 6.08 -9.36
CA ILE A 185 -10.29 6.05 -8.19
C ILE A 185 -10.94 6.74 -6.99
N GLN A 186 -11.52 7.93 -7.16
CA GLN A 186 -12.19 8.63 -6.06
C GLN A 186 -13.34 7.82 -5.46
N ARG A 187 -14.17 7.19 -6.31
CA ARG A 187 -15.26 6.32 -5.84
C ARG A 187 -14.71 5.09 -5.12
N TRP A 188 -13.67 4.46 -5.65
CA TRP A 188 -13.00 3.32 -5.02
C TRP A 188 -12.39 3.69 -3.66
N ILE A 189 -11.71 4.83 -3.53
CA ILE A 189 -11.21 5.36 -2.25
C ILE A 189 -12.37 5.51 -1.27
N ARG A 190 -13.48 6.12 -1.67
CA ARG A 190 -14.66 6.28 -0.81
C ARG A 190 -15.22 4.93 -0.34
N ARG A 191 -15.23 3.91 -1.20
CA ARG A 191 -15.62 2.54 -0.77
C ARG A 191 -14.61 1.96 0.22
N PHE A 192 -13.31 2.07 -0.08
CA PHE A 192 -12.24 1.48 0.72
C PHE A 192 -12.17 2.05 2.14
N VAL A 193 -12.30 3.38 2.30
CA VAL A 193 -12.26 4.03 3.63
C VAL A 193 -13.48 3.72 4.50
N ASN A 194 -14.56 3.21 3.90
CA ASN A 194 -15.76 2.75 4.59
C ASN A 194 -15.73 1.26 4.92
N LEU A 195 -14.64 0.54 4.61
CA LEU A 195 -14.48 -0.85 5.06
C LEU A 195 -14.47 -0.91 6.59
N PRO A 196 -15.12 -1.92 7.19
CA PRO A 196 -15.05 -2.13 8.63
C PRO A 196 -13.60 -2.20 9.10
N ARG A 197 -13.32 -1.59 10.26
CA ARG A 197 -11.98 -1.54 10.89
C ARG A 197 -10.92 -0.75 10.13
N PHE A 198 -11.29 -0.01 9.08
CA PHE A 198 -10.39 0.96 8.47
C PHE A 198 -9.94 1.99 9.52
N LYS A 199 -8.62 2.17 9.67
CA LYS A 199 -8.03 3.20 10.53
C LYS A 199 -7.21 4.16 9.70
N LEU A 200 -7.61 5.43 9.70
CA LEU A 200 -6.96 6.49 8.93
C LEU A 200 -5.52 6.75 9.39
N MET A 201 -4.60 6.98 8.44
CA MET A 201 -3.27 7.54 8.72
C MET A 201 -3.24 9.07 8.52
N PRO A 202 -2.30 9.78 9.17
CA PRO A 202 -2.06 11.20 8.87
C PRO A 202 -1.75 11.43 7.38
N GLY A 203 -2.28 12.53 6.83
CA GLY A 203 -2.06 12.95 5.44
C GLY A 203 -3.15 12.56 4.44
N ILE A 204 -3.98 11.55 4.74
CA ILE A 204 -5.11 11.20 3.86
C ILE A 204 -6.32 12.08 4.20
N ASN A 205 -6.73 12.91 3.24
CA ASN A 205 -7.92 13.76 3.36
C ASN A 205 -9.14 13.04 2.77
N ILE A 206 -9.98 12.47 3.64
CA ILE A 206 -11.17 11.68 3.26
C ILE A 206 -12.46 12.52 3.09
N PHE A 207 -12.41 13.85 3.25
CA PHE A 207 -13.60 14.72 3.34
C PHE A 207 -13.61 15.98 2.45
N ASN A 208 -12.71 16.09 1.47
CA ASN A 208 -12.72 17.21 0.52
C ASN A 208 -13.24 16.79 -0.86
#